data_AF-A0A0C9NAE1-F1
#
_entry.id   AF-A0A0C9NAE1-F1
#
_cell.length_a   1.000
_cell.length_b   1.000
_cell.length_c   1.000
_cell.angle_alpha   90.00
_cell.angle_beta   90.00
_cell.angle_gamma   90.00
#
_symmetry.space_group_name_H-M   'P 1'
#
loop_
_entity.id
_entity.type
_entity.pdbx_description
1 polymer ?
#
loop_
_entity_poly.entity_id
_entity_poly.type
_entity_poly.pdbx_seq_one_letter_code
_entity_poly.pdbx_strand_id
1 'polypeptide(L)'
;MAEQNVIDERYRFVQNVLILATAKRVLETQKADHAMFAKKHKAVENPYAIGSKVMIKNVNRQNELDERYEGRYPIHNNVTNNDAYNLMD
;
A
#
# COMPACT_ATOMS: atom_id res chain seq x y z
N MET A 1 41.69 22.55 -24.34
CA MET A 1 40.86 23.40 -23.46
C MET A 1 39.39 23.35 -23.83
N ALA A 2 39.01 23.52 -25.11
CA ALA A 2 37.60 23.46 -25.53
C ALA A 2 36.90 22.12 -25.24
N GLU A 3 37.58 20.99 -25.43
CA GLU A 3 37.00 19.66 -25.15
C GLU A 3 36.71 19.42 -23.65
N GLN A 4 37.58 19.93 -22.77
CA GLN A 4 37.38 19.83 -21.32
C GLN A 4 36.11 20.57 -20.87
N ASN A 5 35.87 21.75 -21.43
CA ASN A 5 34.70 22.56 -21.11
C ASN A 5 33.38 21.87 -21.53
N VAL A 6 33.38 21.20 -22.69
CA VAL A 6 32.22 20.42 -23.16
C VAL A 6 31.95 19.21 -22.27
N ILE A 7 33.01 18.55 -21.78
CA ILE A 7 32.88 17.44 -20.85
C ILE A 7 32.29 17.92 -19.51
N ASP A 8 32.79 19.04 -18.97
CA ASP A 8 32.30 19.61 -17.72
C ASP A 8 30.83 20.07 -17.80
N GLU A 9 30.41 20.65 -18.92
CA GLU A 9 29.01 21.01 -19.16
C GLU A 9 28.09 19.78 -19.19
N ARG A 10 28.52 18.71 -19.88
CA ARG A 10 27.78 17.44 -19.88
C ARG A 10 27.71 16.83 -18.48
N TYR A 11 28.80 16.89 -17.73
CA TYR A 11 28.83 16.41 -16.35
C TYR A 11 27.86 17.17 -15.45
N ARG A 12 27.84 18.51 -15.57
CA ARG A 12 26.87 19.37 -14.87
C ARG A 12 25.43 19.07 -15.26
N PHE A 13 25.16 18.82 -16.54
CA PHE A 13 23.82 18.45 -17.00
C PHE A 13 23.36 17.11 -16.41
N VAL A 14 24.24 16.11 -16.40
CA VAL A 14 23.94 14.80 -15.80
C VAL A 14 23.63 14.95 -14.31
N GLN A 15 24.48 15.64 -13.56
CA GLN A 15 24.31 15.81 -12.11
C GLN A 15 23.07 16.62 -11.75
N ASN A 16 22.87 17.77 -12.40
CA ASN A 16 21.84 18.74 -12.00
C ASN A 16 20.48 18.50 -12.64
N VAL A 17 20.41 17.74 -13.74
CA VAL A 17 19.15 17.53 -14.47
C VAL A 17 18.78 16.06 -14.47
N LEU A 18 19.62 15.19 -15.03
CA LEU A 18 19.26 13.79 -15.25
C LEU A 18 19.11 13.00 -13.94
N ILE A 19 20.05 13.13 -13.01
CA ILE A 19 19.99 12.41 -11.73
C ILE A 19 18.75 12.86 -10.93
N LEU A 20 18.50 14.17 -10.83
CA LEU A 20 17.34 14.70 -10.10
C LEU A 20 16.03 14.29 -10.76
N ALA A 21 15.92 14.38 -12.09
CA ALA A 21 14.72 13.96 -12.82
C ALA A 21 14.45 12.46 -12.66
N THR A 22 15.50 11.64 -12.71
CA THR A 22 15.39 10.19 -12.54
C THR A 22 14.97 9.83 -11.12
N ALA A 23 15.58 10.44 -10.10
CA ALA A 23 15.20 10.23 -8.70
C ALA A 23 13.74 10.61 -8.43
N LYS A 24 13.28 11.74 -8.97
CA LYS A 24 11.87 12.15 -8.89
C LYS A 24 10.95 11.10 -9.53
N ARG A 25 11.28 10.66 -10.74
CA ARG A 25 10.47 9.67 -11.47
C ARG A 25 10.43 8.32 -10.75
N VAL A 26 11.52 7.89 -10.13
CA VAL A 26 11.54 6.67 -9.30
C VAL A 26 10.57 6.80 -8.12
N LEU A 27 10.61 7.93 -7.40
CA LEU A 27 9.70 8.17 -6.27
C LEU A 27 8.23 8.22 -6.71
N GLU A 28 7.95 8.85 -7.86
CA GLU A 28 6.60 8.91 -8.42
C GLU A 28 6.08 7.52 -8.79
N THR A 29 6.89 6.71 -9.48
CA THR A 29 6.53 5.33 -9.84
C THR A 29 6.33 4.48 -8.58
N GLN A 30 7.21 4.57 -7.59
CA GLN A 30 7.05 3.84 -6.33
C GLN A 30 5.75 4.21 -5.61
N LYS A 31 5.40 5.50 -5.57
CA LYS A 31 4.12 5.96 -4.98
C LYS A 31 2.92 5.43 -5.75
N ALA A 32 2.96 5.47 -7.09
CA ALA A 32 1.89 4.96 -7.92
C ALA A 32 1.71 3.44 -7.75
N ASP A 33 2.81 2.68 -7.75
CA ASP A 33 2.81 1.23 -7.54
C ASP A 33 2.28 0.89 -6.14
N HIS A 34 2.72 1.62 -5.11
CA HIS A 34 2.23 1.42 -3.75
C HIS A 34 0.73 1.70 -3.64
N ALA A 35 0.23 2.78 -4.25
CA ALA A 35 -1.20 3.08 -4.28
C ALA A 35 -2.00 2.00 -5.03
N MET A 36 -1.49 1.49 -6.16
CA MET A 36 -2.11 0.38 -6.88
C MET A 36 -2.12 -0.91 -6.05
N PHE A 37 -1.03 -1.20 -5.35
CA PHE A 37 -0.93 -2.36 -4.46
C PHE A 37 -1.91 -2.25 -3.30
N ALA A 38 -1.93 -1.12 -2.59
CA ALA A 38 -2.85 -0.88 -1.47
C ALA A 38 -4.31 -1.03 -1.91
N LYS A 39 -4.68 -0.49 -3.08
CA LYS A 39 -6.02 -0.64 -3.65
C LYS A 39 -6.36 -2.08 -4.01
N LYS A 40 -5.44 -2.82 -4.63
CA LYS A 40 -5.64 -4.20 -5.06
C LYS A 40 -5.76 -5.16 -3.88
N HIS A 41 -4.92 -4.98 -2.87
CA HIS A 41 -4.83 -5.88 -1.71
C HIS A 41 -5.69 -5.41 -0.53
N LYS A 42 -6.39 -4.27 -0.65
CA LYS A 42 -7.17 -3.65 0.42
C LYS A 42 -6.35 -3.54 1.70
N ALA A 43 -5.10 -3.10 1.55
CA ALA A 43 -4.21 -2.88 2.69
C ALA A 43 -4.90 -1.93 3.67
N VAL A 44 -5.06 -2.38 4.91
CA VAL A 44 -5.72 -1.60 5.95
C VAL A 44 -4.65 -0.71 6.59
N GLU A 45 -4.69 0.59 6.31
CA GLU A 45 -3.72 1.54 6.87
C GLU A 45 -3.85 1.68 8.39
N ASN A 46 -5.07 1.56 8.92
CA ASN A 46 -5.38 1.66 10.34
C ASN A 46 -5.99 0.35 10.84
N PRO A 47 -5.24 -0.47 11.58
CA PRO A 47 -5.78 -1.71 12.12
C PRO A 47 -6.92 -1.43 13.11
N TYR A 48 -7.88 -2.35 13.17
CA TYR A 48 -8.98 -2.28 14.12
C TYR A 48 -8.44 -2.47 15.54
N ALA A 49 -8.92 -1.65 16.48
CA ALA A 49 -8.52 -1.74 17.88
C ALA A 49 -9.02 -3.05 18.52
N ILE A 50 -8.23 -3.60 19.45
CA ILE A 50 -8.60 -4.77 20.25
C ILE A 50 -9.92 -4.48 21.00
N GLY A 51 -10.84 -5.43 21.02
CA GLY A 51 -12.18 -5.28 21.60
C GLY A 51 -13.22 -4.64 20.67
N SER A 52 -12.83 -4.18 19.48
CA SER A 52 -13.79 -3.73 18.45
C SER A 52 -14.64 -4.91 17.97
N LYS A 53 -15.93 -4.67 17.75
CA LYS A 53 -16.83 -5.66 17.15
C LYS A 53 -16.83 -5.50 15.65
N VAL A 54 -16.43 -6.55 14.93
CA VAL A 54 -16.38 -6.57 13.46
C VAL A 54 -17.36 -7.60 12.92
N MET A 55 -17.82 -7.38 11.68
CA MET A 55 -18.65 -8.33 10.95
C MET A 55 -17.82 -8.95 9.83
N ILE A 56 -17.96 -10.25 9.60
CA ILE A 56 -17.21 -10.95 8.55
C ILE A 56 -18.03 -10.91 7.27
N LYS A 57 -17.41 -10.55 6.14
CA LYS A 57 -18.11 -10.59 4.86
C LYS A 57 -18.37 -12.05 4.46
N ASN A 58 -19.62 -12.38 4.17
CA ASN A 58 -19.96 -13.70 3.66
C ASN A 58 -19.46 -13.85 2.20
N VAL A 59 -18.43 -14.68 2.02
CA VAL A 59 -17.84 -14.98 0.69
C VAL A 59 -18.58 -16.09 -0.05
N ASN A 60 -19.37 -16.90 0.68
CA ASN A 60 -20.11 -18.04 0.15
C ASN A 60 -21.56 -17.68 -0.21
N ARG A 61 -21.87 -16.39 -0.28
CA ARG A 61 -23.20 -15.87 -0.63
C ARG A 61 -23.58 -16.33 -2.05
N GLN A 62 -24.66 -17.09 -2.17
CA GLN A 62 -25.14 -17.59 -3.46
C GLN A 62 -26.35 -16.79 -3.97
N ASN A 63 -27.21 -16.30 -3.06
CA ASN A 63 -28.42 -15.58 -3.41
C ASN A 63 -28.42 -14.13 -2.91
N GLU A 64 -29.28 -13.29 -3.49
CA GLU A 64 -29.40 -11.89 -3.05
C GLU A 64 -30.06 -11.73 -1.68
N LEU A 65 -30.86 -12.70 -1.26
CA LEU A 65 -31.54 -12.72 0.03
C LEU A 65 -30.64 -13.17 1.19
N ASP A 66 -29.52 -13.83 0.88
CA ASP A 66 -28.56 -14.28 1.88
C ASP A 66 -27.84 -13.08 2.53
N GLU A 67 -27.56 -13.22 3.82
CA GLU A 67 -26.86 -12.20 4.61
C GLU A 67 -25.48 -11.86 4.02
N ARG A 68 -25.22 -10.56 3.82
CA ARG A 68 -23.95 -10.07 3.26
C ARG A 68 -22.80 -10.14 4.26
N TYR A 69 -23.11 -10.07 5.55
CA TYR A 69 -22.15 -10.05 6.63
C TYR A 69 -22.65 -10.93 7.77
N GLU A 70 -21.75 -11.69 8.37
CA GLU A 70 -22.01 -12.62 9.46
C GLU A 70 -21.50 -12.05 10.78
N GLY A 71 -22.34 -12.20 11.82
CA GLY A 71 -21.99 -12.06 13.22
C GLY A 71 -21.56 -10.66 13.68
N ARG A 72 -21.30 -10.54 14.98
CA ARG A 72 -20.61 -9.40 15.62
C ARG A 72 -19.50 -9.96 16.48
N TYR A 73 -18.37 -10.25 15.86
CA TYR A 73 -17.25 -10.89 16.54
C TYR A 73 -16.36 -9.84 17.20
N PRO A 74 -16.13 -9.91 18.52
CA PRO A 74 -15.09 -9.10 19.16
C PRO A 74 -13.69 -9.56 18.71
N ILE A 75 -12.83 -8.58 18.40
CA ILE A 75 -11.41 -8.82 18.20
C ILE A 75 -10.78 -9.11 19.57
N HIS A 76 -10.28 -10.32 19.76
CA HIS A 76 -9.82 -10.78 21.07
C HIS A 76 -8.36 -10.39 21.37
N ASN A 77 -7.46 -10.62 20.41
CA ASN A 77 -6.02 -10.49 20.64
C ASN A 77 -5.35 -9.63 19.56
N ASN A 78 -4.05 -9.38 19.75
CA ASN A 78 -3.24 -8.58 18.82
C ASN A 78 -3.29 -9.12 17.38
N VAL A 79 -3.02 -8.24 16.42
CA VAL A 79 -2.87 -8.59 15.01
C VAL A 79 -1.78 -9.67 14.87
N THR A 80 -2.13 -10.80 14.24
CA THR A 80 -1.20 -11.90 13.97
C THR A 80 -0.10 -11.42 13.03
N ASN A 81 1.06 -12.08 12.99
CA ASN A 81 2.19 -11.75 12.10
C ASN A 81 1.85 -11.60 10.60
N ASN A 82 0.65 -12.03 10.17
CA ASN A 82 0.15 -11.92 8.80
C ASN A 82 -0.98 -10.88 8.64
N ASP A 83 -1.06 -9.88 9.51
CA ASP A 83 -2.12 -8.86 9.53
C ASP A 83 -3.55 -9.41 9.70
N ALA A 84 -3.67 -10.62 10.26
CA ALA A 84 -4.93 -11.30 10.52
C ALA A 84 -5.41 -11.09 11.97
N TYR A 85 -6.72 -10.93 12.16
CA TYR A 85 -7.34 -10.78 13.48
C TYR A 85 -7.83 -12.12 14.01
N ASN A 86 -7.60 -12.36 15.30
CA ASN A 86 -8.23 -13.46 16.01
C ASN A 86 -9.57 -12.99 16.59
N LEU A 87 -10.64 -13.60 16.08
CA LEU A 87 -12.01 -13.31 16.48
C LEU A 87 -12.46 -14.32 17.54
N MET A 88 -13.22 -13.86 18.52
CA MET A 88 -13.95 -14.72 19.45
C MET A 88 -15.43 -14.77 19.07
N ASP A 89 -16.05 -15.91 19.30
CA ASP A 89 -17.51 -16.13 19.20
C ASP A 89 -18.22 -15.72 20.50
#